data_AF-A0A9E0T693-F1
#
_entry.id   AF-A0A9E0T693-F1
#
_cell.length_a   1.000
_cell.length_b   1.000
_cell.length_c   1.000
_cell.angle_alpha   90.00
_cell.angle_beta   90.00
_cell.angle_gamma   90.00
#
_symmetry.space_group_name_H-M   'P 1'
#
loop_
_entity.id
_entity.type
_entity.pdbx_description
1 polymer ?
#
loop_
_entity_poly.entity_id
_entity_poly.type
_entity_poly.pdbx_seq_one_letter_code
_entity_poly.pdbx_strand_id
1 'polypeptide(L)'
;MSTPNQNLFGALRAAFPCDLEQIAVEAATAGGAPLLYTWRDLDRASARIANLLVALKLPEGSRIAVQVEKSVEAMLLYLATL
;
A
#
# COMPACT_ATOMS: atom_id res chain seq x y z
N MET A 1 12.29 -27.80 6.12
CA MET A 1 11.04 -27.10 5.72
C MET A 1 11.26 -25.62 5.99
N SER A 2 11.20 -24.76 4.98
CA SER A 2 11.40 -23.31 5.17
C SER A 2 10.18 -22.72 5.89
N THR A 3 10.42 -21.95 6.95
CA THR A 3 9.36 -21.21 7.63
C THR A 3 8.77 -20.19 6.66
N PRO A 4 7.45 -20.16 6.45
CA PRO A 4 6.83 -19.16 5.60
C PRO A 4 7.06 -17.76 6.18
N ASN A 5 7.28 -16.78 5.30
CA ASN A 5 7.41 -15.39 5.68
C ASN A 5 6.13 -14.93 6.41
N GLN A 6 6.27 -14.43 7.65
CA GLN A 6 5.16 -13.96 8.47
C GLN A 6 4.79 -12.49 8.22
N ASN A 7 5.50 -11.80 7.33
CA ASN A 7 5.21 -10.43 6.95
C ASN A 7 3.85 -10.34 6.23
N LEU A 8 2.95 -9.49 6.75
CA LEU A 8 1.59 -9.34 6.21
C LEU A 8 1.59 -8.77 4.78
N PHE A 9 2.46 -7.81 4.46
CA PHE A 9 2.58 -7.31 3.08
C PHE A 9 2.97 -8.44 2.13
N GLY A 10 3.90 -9.30 2.52
CA GLY A 10 4.29 -10.48 1.74
C GLY A 10 3.12 -11.42 1.45
N ALA A 11 2.27 -11.67 2.46
CA ALA A 11 1.07 -12.48 2.29
C ALA A 11 0.04 -11.81 1.35
N LEU A 12 -0.20 -10.51 1.51
CA LEU A 12 -1.08 -9.74 0.63
C LEU A 12 -0.58 -9.74 -0.82
N ARG A 13 0.72 -9.48 -1.00
CA ARG A 13 1.34 -9.40 -2.32
C ARG A 13 1.32 -10.74 -3.07
N ALA A 14 1.43 -11.85 -2.35
CA ALA A 14 1.30 -13.19 -2.90
C ALA A 14 -0.13 -13.51 -3.38
N ALA A 15 -1.14 -12.82 -2.83
CA ALA A 15 -2.54 -12.97 -3.23
C ALA A 15 -2.96 -12.03 -4.37
N PHE A 16 -2.07 -11.17 -4.88
CA PHE A 16 -2.38 -10.31 -6.03
C PHE A 16 -2.65 -11.16 -7.28
N PRO A 17 -3.51 -10.69 -8.20
CA PRO A 17 -3.71 -11.37 -9.47
C PRO A 17 -2.42 -11.39 -10.29
N CYS A 18 -2.30 -12.36 -11.21
CA CYS A 18 -1.17 -12.42 -12.14
C CYS A 18 -1.12 -11.18 -13.04
N ASP A 19 -2.27 -10.67 -13.47
CA ASP A 19 -2.39 -9.43 -14.22
C ASP A 19 -2.60 -8.24 -13.28
N LEU A 20 -1.54 -7.46 -13.12
CA LEU A 20 -1.51 -6.31 -12.21
C LEU A 20 -2.17 -5.06 -12.81
N GLU A 21 -2.54 -5.06 -14.09
CA GLU A 21 -3.27 -3.95 -14.71
C GLU A 21 -4.76 -3.96 -14.34
N GLN A 22 -5.25 -5.04 -13.71
CA GLN A 22 -6.62 -5.10 -13.22
C GLN A 22 -6.87 -4.05 -12.13
N ILE A 23 -8.09 -3.54 -12.07
CA ILE A 23 -8.51 -2.57 -11.06
C ILE A 23 -8.59 -3.25 -9.70
N ALA A 24 -7.85 -2.71 -8.74
CA ALA A 24 -7.86 -3.15 -7.35
C ALA A 24 -8.85 -2.31 -6.52
N VAL A 25 -8.89 -1.00 -6.78
CA VAL A 25 -9.77 -0.06 -6.09
C VAL A 25 -10.39 0.90 -7.09
N GLU A 26 -11.71 0.96 -7.07
CA GLU A 26 -12.48 2.04 -7.68
C GLU A 26 -12.89 3.03 -6.58
N ALA A 27 -12.62 4.31 -6.82
CA ALA A 27 -13.00 5.40 -5.94
C ALA A 27 -13.66 6.52 -6.75
N ALA A 28 -14.19 7.52 -6.07
CA ALA A 28 -14.75 8.71 -6.71
C ALA A 28 -14.10 9.97 -6.14
N THR A 29 -13.83 10.92 -7.02
CA THR A 29 -13.47 12.29 -6.62
C THR A 29 -14.66 12.98 -5.95
N ALA A 30 -14.42 14.12 -5.28
CA ALA A 30 -15.49 14.95 -4.72
C ALA A 30 -16.51 15.40 -5.79
N GLY A 31 -16.10 15.50 -7.06
CA GLY A 31 -16.96 15.81 -8.19
C GLY A 31 -17.67 14.60 -8.81
N GLY A 32 -17.54 13.40 -8.23
CA GLY A 32 -18.16 12.16 -8.70
C GLY A 32 -17.44 11.48 -9.87
N ALA A 33 -16.36 12.05 -10.41
CA ALA A 33 -15.56 11.39 -11.44
C ALA A 33 -14.84 10.16 -10.86
N PRO A 34 -14.85 9.01 -11.57
CA PRO A 34 -14.21 7.80 -11.08
C PRO A 34 -12.69 7.91 -11.09
N LEU A 35 -12.07 7.28 -10.09
CA LEU A 35 -10.64 7.03 -10.00
C LEU A 35 -10.43 5.52 -9.97
N LEU A 36 -9.63 5.01 -10.91
CA LEU A 36 -9.39 3.59 -11.08
C LEU A 36 -7.93 3.29 -10.77
N TYR A 37 -7.67 2.60 -9.67
CA TYR A 37 -6.32 2.25 -9.23
C TYR A 37 -6.06 0.77 -9.49
N THR A 38 -5.02 0.49 -10.26
CA THR A 38 -4.61 -0.88 -10.58
C THR A 38 -3.85 -1.51 -9.41
N TRP A 39 -3.74 -2.85 -9.40
CA TRP A 39 -2.86 -3.55 -8.44
C TRP A 39 -1.41 -3.08 -8.57
N ARG A 40 -0.96 -2.76 -9.80
CA ARG A 40 0.36 -2.17 -10.03
C ARG A 40 0.52 -0.80 -9.38
N ASP A 41 -0.51 0.04 -9.42
CA ASP A 41 -0.49 1.35 -8.77
C ASP A 41 -0.34 1.21 -7.25
N LEU A 42 -1.08 0.26 -6.65
CA LEU A 42 -0.97 0.00 -5.22
C LEU A 42 0.43 -0.47 -4.82
N ASP A 43 0.99 -1.44 -5.56
CA ASP A 43 2.34 -1.99 -5.33
C ASP A 43 3.41 -0.88 -5.43
N ARG A 44 3.36 -0.09 -6.50
CA ARG A 44 4.37 0.96 -6.75
C ARG A 44 4.23 2.16 -5.82
N ALA A 45 3.02 2.59 -5.51
CA ALA A 45 2.81 3.77 -4.67
C ALA A 45 3.14 3.47 -3.20
N SER A 46 2.71 2.32 -2.67
CA SER A 46 3.10 1.88 -1.32
C SER A 46 4.62 1.68 -1.20
N ALA A 47 5.28 1.08 -2.20
CA ALA A 47 6.73 0.95 -2.22
C ALA A 47 7.46 2.31 -2.22
N ARG A 48 6.94 3.33 -2.92
CA ARG A 48 7.51 4.69 -2.88
C ARG A 48 7.40 5.31 -1.49
N ILE A 49 6.24 5.16 -0.83
CA ILE A 49 6.05 5.65 0.54
C ILE A 49 6.95 4.88 1.52
N ALA A 50 7.06 3.56 1.40
CA ALA A 50 7.92 2.75 2.25
C ALA A 50 9.39 3.18 2.14
N ASN A 51 9.88 3.42 0.91
CA ASN A 51 11.23 3.93 0.69
C ASN A 51 11.44 5.32 1.29
N LEU A 52 10.43 6.20 1.25
CA LEU A 52 10.49 7.49 1.95
C LEU A 52 10.63 7.29 3.47
N LEU A 53 9.82 6.41 4.08
CA LEU A 53 9.90 6.11 5.51
C LEU A 53 11.26 5.52 5.90
N VAL A 54 11.82 4.64 5.07
CA VAL A 54 13.19 4.10 5.25
C VAL A 54 14.24 5.21 5.19
N ALA A 55 14.10 6.16 4.26
CA ALA A 55 15.04 7.27 4.11
C ALA A 55 15.10 8.18 5.35
N LEU A 56 14.06 8.20 6.18
CA LEU A 56 14.04 8.91 7.47
C LEU A 56 14.92 8.24 8.54
N LYS A 57 15.41 7.01 8.30
CA LYS A 57 16.27 6.25 9.23
C LYS A 57 15.68 6.13 10.64
N LEU A 58 14.38 5.87 10.70
CA LEU A 58 13.68 5.68 11.97
C LEU A 58 14.18 4.41 12.67
N PRO A 59 14.29 4.41 14.02
CA PRO A 59 14.59 3.20 14.76
C PRO A 59 13.57 2.09 14.50
N GLU A 60 14.00 0.84 14.61
CA GLU A 60 13.09 -0.31 14.54
C GLU A 60 11.98 -0.21 15.60
N GLY A 61 10.75 -0.60 15.23
CA GLY A 61 9.58 -0.49 16.10
C GLY A 61 9.01 0.93 16.22
N SER A 62 9.52 1.89 15.46
CA SER A 62 8.94 3.23 15.35
C SER A 62 7.49 3.16 14.89
N ARG A 63 6.66 4.05 15.43
CA ARG A 63 5.23 4.14 15.10
C ARG A 63 5.00 5.33 14.20
N ILE A 64 4.24 5.11 13.13
CA ILE A 64 3.78 6.17 12.23
C ILE A 64 2.37 6.58 12.67
N ALA A 65 2.22 7.82 13.11
CA ALA A 65 0.93 8.42 13.42
C ALA A 65 0.52 9.36 12.29
N VAL A 66 -0.74 9.26 11.86
CA VAL A 66 -1.29 10.12 10.81
C VAL A 66 -2.74 10.51 11.11
N GLN A 67 -3.10 11.71 10.68
CA GLN A 67 -4.49 12.16 10.61
C GLN A 67 -4.83 12.34 9.14
N VAL A 68 -5.64 11.44 8.62
CA VAL A 68 -5.99 11.37 7.20
C VAL A 68 -7.48 11.06 7.07
N GLU A 69 -8.08 11.60 6.02
CA GLU A 69 -9.44 11.23 5.61
C GLU A 69 -9.44 9.92 4.82
N LYS A 70 -10.62 9.31 4.68
CA LYS A 70 -10.81 8.11 3.85
C LYS A 70 -10.37 8.41 2.41
N SER A 71 -9.28 7.76 1.99
CA SER A 71 -8.67 7.93 0.67
C SER A 71 -7.90 6.68 0.28
N VAL A 72 -7.59 6.53 -1.01
CA VAL A 72 -6.72 5.45 -1.49
C VAL A 72 -5.31 5.66 -0.98
N GLU A 73 -4.86 6.91 -0.92
CA GLU A 73 -3.57 7.34 -0.39
C GLU A 73 -3.37 6.93 1.08
N ALA A 74 -4.41 7.05 1.92
CA ALA A 74 -4.38 6.56 3.30
C ALA A 74 -4.14 5.04 3.37
N MET A 75 -4.82 4.27 2.51
CA MET A 75 -4.60 2.81 2.41
C MET A 75 -3.17 2.48 1.94
N LEU A 76 -2.64 3.22 0.97
CA LEU A 76 -1.27 3.06 0.47
C LEU A 76 -0.22 3.29 1.58
N LEU A 77 -0.45 4.28 2.43
CA LEU A 77 0.39 4.53 3.60
C LEU A 77 0.36 3.34 4.58
N TYR A 78 -0.82 2.77 4.87
CA TYR A 78 -0.88 1.57 5.74
C TYR A 78 -0.10 0.41 5.14
N LEU A 79 -0.26 0.13 3.85
CA LEU A 79 0.51 -0.91 3.15
C LEU A 79 2.02 -0.68 3.25
N ALA A 80 2.46 0.59 3.19
CA ALA A 80 3.86 0.95 3.29
C ALA A 80 4.47 0.78 4.71
N THR A 81 3.64 0.57 5.73
CA THR A 81 4.07 0.39 7.14
C THR A 81 4.10 -1.08 7.58
N LEU A 82 3.70 -2.01 6.71
CA LEU A 82 3.68 -3.46 6.95
C LEU A 82 5.01 -4.11 6.56
#